data_AF-A0A838KVG8-F1
#
_entry.id   AF-A0A838KVG8-F1
#
_cell.length_a   1.000
_cell.length_b   1.000
_cell.length_c   1.000
_cell.angle_alpha   90.00
_cell.angle_beta   90.00
_cell.angle_gamma   90.00
#
_symmetry.space_group_name_H-M   'P 1'
#
loop_
_entity.id
_entity.type
_entity.pdbx_description
1 polymer ?
#
loop_
_entity_poly.entity_id
_entity_poly.type
_entity_poly.pdbx_seq_one_letter_code
_entity_poly.pdbx_strand_id
1 'polypeptide(L)'
;MLLGMMAGLLFVAAYNAVEAEPQYYATNIAFASLLFGLFLLNRFGFVYLAGLFTVVLTGVGSFVLMSDELTAAFVTMPIPILIASYLLAPWAGFVVAAIMIVVAAVFDIATLSLLILLIVAIISYLFAESLERAYRESRYQALHDPLTDLPNRALFLDRLEQELVSAERAGRVVAVLFIDLDNFKVINDSLGHHLGDRLLVEVSRRLSNSLRPRDSAARFGGDEFTILLTNLWDA
;
A
#
# COMPACT_ATOMS: atom_id res chain seq x y z
N MET A 1 10.39 4.39 23.51
CA MET A 1 11.02 3.43 22.58
C MET A 1 12.54 3.33 22.81
N LEU A 2 13.33 4.41 22.70
CA LEU A 2 14.76 4.45 23.07
C LEU A 2 15.05 4.00 24.51
N LEU A 3 14.21 4.41 25.47
CA LEU A 3 14.27 3.97 26.88
C LEU A 3 14.04 2.47 27.08
N GLY A 4 13.22 1.82 26.25
CA GLY A 4 12.96 0.38 26.33
C GLY A 4 14.12 -0.46 25.81
N MET A 5 14.83 0.02 24.78
CA MET A 5 16.06 -0.62 24.29
C MET A 5 17.24 -0.43 25.25
N MET A 6 17.39 0.75 25.84
CA MET A 6 18.39 0.98 26.89
C MET A 6 18.17 0.05 28.09
N ALA A 7 16.91 -0.17 28.48
CA ALA A 7 16.56 -1.12 29.53
C ALA A 7 16.87 -2.59 29.12
N GLY A 8 16.63 -2.98 27.86
CA GLY A 8 16.97 -4.31 27.35
C GLY A 8 18.48 -4.57 27.30
N LEU A 9 19.28 -3.58 26.89
CA LEU A 9 20.75 -3.65 26.89
C LEU A 9 21.31 -3.72 28.32
N LEU A 10 20.76 -2.92 29.24
CA LEU A 10 21.07 -2.99 30.67
C LEU A 10 20.68 -4.33 31.27
N PHE A 11 19.56 -4.93 30.85
CA PHE A 11 19.10 -6.23 31.33
C PHE A 11 20.01 -7.37 30.84
N VAL A 12 20.42 -7.37 29.56
CA VAL A 12 21.37 -8.35 29.02
C VAL A 12 22.76 -8.19 29.66
N ALA A 13 23.21 -6.95 29.87
CA ALA A 13 24.47 -6.68 30.58
C ALA A 13 24.41 -7.12 32.05
N ALA A 14 23.29 -6.88 32.74
CA ALA A 14 23.07 -7.31 34.12
C ALA A 14 22.92 -8.83 34.25
N TYR A 15 22.22 -9.48 33.32
CA TYR A 15 22.08 -10.94 33.26
C TYR A 15 23.45 -11.62 33.11
N ASN A 16 24.28 -11.12 32.20
CA ASN A 16 25.64 -11.63 32.00
C ASN A 16 26.55 -11.40 33.23
N ALA A 17 26.39 -10.26 33.91
CA ALA A 17 27.13 -9.96 35.14
C ALA A 17 26.70 -10.85 36.33
N VAL A 18 25.46 -11.37 36.33
CA VAL A 18 24.91 -12.23 37.38
C VAL A 18 25.28 -13.70 37.18
N GLU A 19 25.25 -14.21 35.94
CA GLU A 19 25.61 -15.62 35.67
C GLU A 19 27.12 -15.87 35.61
N ALA A 20 27.95 -14.82 35.52
CA ALA A 20 29.41 -14.89 35.60
C ALA A 20 30.05 -15.92 34.64
N GLU A 21 29.46 -16.15 33.47
CA GLU A 21 29.99 -17.03 32.43
C GLU A 21 30.71 -16.23 31.33
N PRO A 22 32.05 -16.10 31.38
CA PRO A 22 32.78 -15.14 30.56
C PRO A 22 32.75 -15.44 29.06
N GLN A 23 32.46 -16.69 28.72
CA GLN A 23 32.38 -17.22 27.37
C GLN A 23 31.28 -16.58 26.51
N TYR A 24 30.27 -15.95 27.11
CA TYR A 24 29.14 -15.38 26.38
C TYR A 24 29.16 -13.86 26.21
N TYR A 25 30.09 -13.14 26.87
CA TYR A 25 30.16 -11.69 26.77
C TYR A 25 30.39 -11.19 25.34
N ALA A 26 31.32 -11.80 24.62
CA ALA A 26 31.66 -11.40 23.25
C ALA A 26 30.46 -11.57 22.30
N THR A 27 29.77 -12.70 22.39
CA THR A 27 28.58 -13.02 21.58
C THR A 27 27.43 -12.07 21.87
N ASN A 28 27.20 -11.75 23.15
CA ASN A 28 26.11 -10.87 23.56
C ASN A 28 26.36 -9.39 23.20
N ILE A 29 27.61 -8.92 23.29
CA ILE A 29 27.99 -7.58 22.82
C ILE A 29 27.83 -7.49 21.30
N ALA A 30 28.30 -8.49 20.56
CA ALA A 30 28.16 -8.54 19.10
C ALA A 30 26.67 -8.49 18.68
N PHE A 31 25.81 -9.26 19.36
CA PHE A 31 24.37 -9.27 19.11
C PHE A 31 23.68 -7.93 19.42
N ALA A 32 24.04 -7.30 20.53
CA ALA A 32 23.55 -5.97 20.91
C ALA A 32 23.90 -4.89 19.86
N SER A 33 25.15 -4.88 19.39
CA SER A 33 25.61 -3.95 18.35
C SER A 33 24.90 -4.20 17.01
N LEU A 34 24.61 -5.46 16.68
CA LEU A 34 23.90 -5.86 15.47
C LEU A 34 22.44 -5.39 15.45
N LEU A 35 21.72 -5.56 16.57
CA LEU A 35 20.35 -5.06 16.73
C LEU A 35 20.28 -3.53 16.62
N PHE A 36 21.28 -2.84 17.16
CA PHE A 36 21.39 -1.39 17.02
C PHE A 36 21.59 -0.96 15.56
N GLY A 37 22.43 -1.68 14.81
CA GLY A 37 22.63 -1.44 13.37
C GLY A 37 21.35 -1.64 12.55
N LEU A 38 20.62 -2.73 12.78
CA LEU A 38 19.33 -3.01 12.14
C LEU A 38 18.28 -1.93 12.44
N PHE A 39 18.23 -1.46 13.69
CA PHE A 39 17.35 -0.36 14.09
C PHE A 39 17.67 0.94 13.34
N LEU A 40 18.96 1.31 13.24
CA LEU A 40 19.35 2.51 12.49
C LEU A 40 18.94 2.40 11.02
N LEU A 41 19.21 1.25 10.38
CA LEU A 41 18.82 1.03 8.98
C LEU A 41 17.31 1.19 8.78
N ASN A 42 16.49 0.65 9.67
CA ASN A 42 15.04 0.79 9.61
C ASN A 42 14.60 2.26 9.84
N ARG A 43 15.17 2.94 10.84
CA ARG A 43 14.84 4.33 11.17
C ARG A 43 15.13 5.30 10.02
N PHE A 44 16.15 5.04 9.22
CA PHE A 44 16.53 5.86 8.07
C PHE A 44 15.90 5.40 6.74
N GLY A 45 14.89 4.53 6.76
CA GLY A 45 14.10 4.16 5.59
C GLY A 45 14.69 3.03 4.73
N PHE A 46 15.78 2.39 5.16
CA PHE A 46 16.41 1.25 4.48
C PHE A 46 15.77 -0.08 4.88
N VAL A 47 14.44 -0.14 4.85
CA VAL A 47 13.64 -1.28 5.36
C VAL A 47 14.00 -2.59 4.64
N TYR A 48 14.21 -2.54 3.33
CA TYR A 48 14.59 -3.72 2.53
C TYR A 48 16.00 -4.24 2.86
N LEU A 49 16.96 -3.35 3.11
CA LEU A 49 18.33 -3.72 3.45
C LEU A 49 18.40 -4.30 4.86
N ALA A 50 17.65 -3.72 5.81
CA ALA A 50 17.50 -4.26 7.15
C ALA A 50 16.87 -5.66 7.12
N GLY A 51 15.81 -5.85 6.33
CA GLY A 51 15.16 -7.15 6.15
C GLY A 51 16.09 -8.22 5.56
N LEU A 52 16.84 -7.88 4.50
CA LEU A 52 17.82 -8.80 3.90
C LEU A 52 18.91 -9.20 4.91
N PHE A 53 19.41 -8.23 5.68
CA PHE A 53 20.43 -8.48 6.69
C PHE A 53 19.92 -9.41 7.79
N THR A 54 18.68 -9.21 8.26
CA THR A 54 18.03 -10.12 9.22
C THR A 54 17.92 -11.55 8.68
N VAL A 55 17.50 -11.73 7.42
CA VAL A 55 17.38 -13.07 6.81
C VAL A 55 18.74 -13.78 6.71
N VAL A 56 19.78 -13.06 6.26
CA VAL A 56 21.14 -13.61 6.19
C VAL A 56 21.63 -14.02 7.57
N LEU A 57 21.40 -13.20 8.59
CA LEU A 57 21.81 -13.48 9.96
C LEU A 57 21.04 -14.66 10.58
N THR A 58 19.73 -14.74 10.38
CA THR A 58 18.92 -15.87 10.85
C THR A 58 19.33 -17.15 10.13
N GLY A 59 19.62 -17.09 8.82
CA GLY A 59 20.11 -18.23 8.05
C GLY A 59 21.50 -18.71 8.50
N VAL A 60 22.45 -17.80 8.67
CA VAL A 60 23.80 -18.10 9.17
C VAL A 60 23.74 -18.62 10.61
N GLY A 61 22.93 -18.00 11.47
CA GLY A 61 22.71 -18.46 12.84
C GLY A 61 22.12 -19.88 12.88
N SER A 62 21.12 -20.17 12.05
CA SER A 62 20.53 -21.51 11.95
C SER A 62 21.52 -22.56 11.43
N PHE A 63 22.40 -22.19 10.49
CA PHE A 63 23.44 -23.06 9.97
C PHE A 63 24.53 -23.36 11.02
N VAL A 64 24.92 -22.36 11.80
CA VAL A 64 25.88 -22.51 12.91
C VAL A 64 25.31 -23.36 14.06
N LEU A 65 23.98 -23.33 14.27
CA LEU A 65 23.31 -24.20 15.26
C LEU A 65 23.26 -25.67 14.86
N MET A 66 23.55 -25.99 13.60
CA MET A 66 23.60 -27.35 13.09
C MET A 66 24.95 -28.05 13.32
N SER A 67 25.98 -27.30 13.76
CA SER A 67 27.23 -27.86 14.28
C SER A 67 27.14 -28.01 15.81
N ASP A 68 27.30 -29.22 16.30
CA ASP A 68 27.19 -29.55 17.73
C ASP A 68 28.20 -28.76 18.61
N GLU A 69 27.76 -28.51 19.86
CA GLU A 69 28.35 -27.71 20.96
C GLU A 69 27.96 -26.22 21.10
N LEU A 70 26.90 -25.75 20.43
CA LEU A 70 26.32 -24.40 20.66
C LEU A 70 24.80 -24.39 20.86
N THR A 71 24.20 -25.56 21.05
CA THR A 71 22.76 -25.76 21.24
C THR A 71 22.24 -25.16 22.55
N ALA A 72 23.07 -25.01 23.60
CA ALA A 72 22.65 -24.42 24.87
C ALA A 72 22.66 -22.88 24.87
N ALA A 73 23.51 -22.24 24.07
CA ALA A 73 23.69 -20.78 24.12
C ALA A 73 22.64 -19.99 23.32
N PHE A 74 21.90 -20.65 22.43
CA PHE A 74 20.95 -20.01 21.51
C PHE A 74 19.50 -20.44 21.69
N VAL A 75 19.22 -21.52 22.43
CA VAL A 75 17.84 -21.91 22.77
C VAL A 75 17.15 -20.87 23.69
N THR A 76 17.91 -19.93 24.26
CA THR A 76 17.39 -18.73 24.93
C THR A 76 16.98 -17.59 23.97
N MET A 77 17.21 -17.74 22.66
CA MET A 77 16.96 -16.71 21.64
C MET A 77 15.61 -16.76 20.88
N PRO A 78 14.51 -17.40 21.31
CA PRO A 78 13.22 -17.08 20.70
C PRO A 78 12.70 -15.70 21.16
N ILE A 79 13.05 -15.28 22.38
CA ILE A 79 12.50 -14.08 23.02
C ILE A 79 12.99 -12.77 22.37
N PRO A 80 14.28 -12.58 22.03
CA PRO A 80 14.74 -11.35 21.38
C PRO A 80 14.20 -11.17 19.96
N ILE A 81 14.02 -12.28 19.23
CA ILE A 81 13.40 -12.29 17.88
C ILE A 81 11.91 -11.94 17.98
N LEU A 82 11.20 -12.47 18.98
CA LEU A 82 9.81 -12.12 19.28
C LEU A 82 9.66 -10.64 19.67
N ILE A 83 10.55 -10.11 20.51
CA ILE A 83 10.53 -8.70 20.93
C ILE A 83 10.87 -7.77 19.75
N ALA A 84 11.84 -8.14 18.91
CA ALA A 84 12.16 -7.40 17.68
C ALA A 84 11.01 -7.43 16.67
N SER A 85 10.28 -8.55 16.59
CA SER A 85 9.10 -8.69 15.71
C SER A 85 7.88 -7.88 16.18
N TYR A 86 7.71 -7.71 17.50
CA TYR A 86 6.61 -6.96 18.10
C TYR A 86 6.73 -5.43 17.91
N LEU A 87 7.97 -4.92 17.80
CA LEU A 87 8.24 -3.49 17.70
C LEU A 87 8.13 -2.89 16.27
N LEU A 88 7.91 -3.71 15.23
CA LEU A 88 8.13 -3.32 13.82
C LEU A 88 6.99 -3.66 12.81
N ALA A 89 5.74 -3.87 13.26
CA ALA A 89 4.53 -4.23 12.46
C ALA A 89 4.54 -3.87 10.94
N PRO A 90 4.11 -4.76 9.99
CA PRO A 90 2.84 -5.52 9.96
C PRO A 90 2.98 -7.00 9.51
N TRP A 91 3.60 -7.85 10.33
CA TRP A 91 4.20 -9.13 9.90
C TRP A 91 3.43 -10.37 10.39
N ALA A 92 2.10 -10.30 10.53
CA ALA A 92 1.31 -11.44 11.00
C ALA A 92 1.54 -12.70 10.13
N GLY A 93 1.79 -12.53 8.83
CA GLY A 93 2.11 -13.63 7.91
C GLY A 93 3.45 -14.32 8.18
N PHE A 94 4.45 -13.60 8.72
CA PHE A 94 5.77 -14.17 9.00
C PHE A 94 5.81 -14.92 10.34
N VAL A 95 5.02 -14.47 11.32
CA VAL A 95 4.83 -15.22 12.58
C VAL A 95 4.09 -16.52 12.31
N VAL A 96 3.05 -16.49 11.47
CA VAL A 96 2.38 -17.71 10.99
C VAL A 96 3.37 -18.61 10.24
N ALA A 97 4.19 -18.07 9.34
CA ALA A 97 5.20 -18.85 8.63
C ALA A 97 6.25 -19.50 9.56
N ALA A 98 6.73 -18.76 10.57
CA ALA A 98 7.69 -19.28 11.55
C ALA A 98 7.08 -20.38 12.44
N ILE A 99 5.84 -20.19 12.91
CA ILE A 99 5.09 -21.22 13.65
C ILE A 99 4.88 -22.45 12.75
N MET A 100 4.54 -22.25 11.48
CA MET A 100 4.36 -23.33 10.51
C MET A 100 5.64 -24.11 10.22
N ILE A 101 6.79 -23.45 10.16
CA ILE A 101 8.11 -24.10 9.99
C ILE A 101 8.49 -24.93 11.22
N VAL A 102 8.25 -24.40 12.42
CA VAL A 102 8.52 -25.11 13.68
C VAL A 102 7.59 -26.32 13.84
N VAL A 103 6.31 -26.17 13.51
CA VAL A 103 5.34 -27.29 13.51
C VAL A 103 5.69 -28.32 12.43
N ALA A 104 6.17 -27.89 11.25
CA ALA A 104 6.61 -28.79 10.17
C ALA A 104 7.80 -29.67 10.57
N ALA A 105 8.75 -29.10 11.33
CA ALA A 105 9.96 -29.76 11.77
C ALA A 105 9.72 -30.83 12.85
N VAL A 106 8.59 -30.77 13.57
CA VAL A 106 8.27 -31.68 14.69
C VAL A 106 7.45 -32.90 14.25
N PHE A 107 6.74 -32.84 13.11
CA PHE A 107 5.69 -33.82 12.77
C PHE A 107 5.82 -34.51 11.39
N ASP A 108 6.94 -34.39 10.68
CA ASP A 108 7.16 -34.95 9.32
C ASP A 108 6.08 -34.48 8.30
N ILE A 109 5.88 -33.16 8.25
CA ILE A 109 4.71 -32.44 7.71
C ILE A 109 5.00 -31.69 6.38
N ALA A 110 6.14 -31.95 5.72
CA ALA A 110 6.62 -31.14 4.58
C ALA A 110 5.57 -30.86 3.48
N THR A 111 4.67 -31.82 3.20
CA THR A 111 3.57 -31.68 2.23
C THR A 111 2.43 -30.77 2.73
N LEU A 112 2.03 -30.87 4.00
CA LEU A 112 0.97 -30.05 4.58
C LEU A 112 1.42 -28.59 4.75
N SER A 113 2.69 -28.35 5.10
CA SER A 113 3.24 -26.99 5.15
C SER A 113 3.39 -26.35 3.78
N LEU A 114 3.78 -27.12 2.76
CA LEU A 114 3.80 -26.64 1.37
C LEU A 114 2.38 -26.34 0.86
N LEU A 115 1.41 -27.19 1.20
CA LEU A 115 -0.01 -26.98 0.87
C LEU A 115 -0.56 -25.72 1.54
N ILE A 116 -0.25 -25.50 2.82
CA ILE A 116 -0.66 -24.28 3.54
C ILE A 116 0.01 -23.05 2.94
N LEU A 117 1.29 -23.11 2.59
CA LEU A 117 1.99 -22.01 1.92
C LEU A 117 1.36 -21.70 0.54
N LEU A 118 1.02 -22.73 -0.23
CA LEU A 118 0.34 -22.58 -1.51
C LEU A 118 -1.05 -21.96 -1.33
N ILE A 119 -1.84 -22.42 -0.36
CA ILE A 119 -3.16 -21.86 -0.05
C ILE A 119 -3.04 -20.40 0.37
N VAL A 120 -2.09 -20.07 1.27
CA VAL A 120 -1.84 -18.69 1.72
C VAL A 120 -1.40 -17.82 0.55
N ALA A 121 -0.53 -18.31 -0.34
CA ALA A 121 -0.10 -17.58 -1.53
C ALA A 121 -1.27 -17.32 -2.50
N ILE A 122 -2.12 -18.33 -2.74
CA ILE A 122 -3.32 -18.20 -3.59
C ILE A 122 -4.30 -17.20 -2.97
N ILE A 123 -4.61 -17.31 -1.68
CA ILE A 123 -5.49 -16.37 -0.98
C ILE A 123 -4.90 -14.96 -1.03
N SER A 124 -3.60 -14.79 -0.80
CA SER A 124 -2.94 -13.49 -0.85
C SER A 124 -3.03 -12.87 -2.24
N TYR A 125 -2.83 -13.67 -3.30
CA TYR A 125 -2.96 -13.22 -4.69
C TYR A 125 -4.40 -12.81 -5.02
N LEU A 126 -5.38 -13.66 -4.71
CA LEU A 126 -6.79 -13.38 -4.95
C LEU A 126 -7.27 -12.16 -4.14
N PHE A 127 -6.81 -12.02 -2.91
CA PHE A 127 -7.13 -10.88 -2.06
C PHE A 127 -6.53 -9.58 -2.61
N ALA A 128 -5.26 -9.60 -3.02
CA ALA A 128 -4.62 -8.46 -3.66
C ALA A 128 -5.36 -8.03 -4.93
N GLU A 129 -5.76 -8.99 -5.78
CA GLU A 129 -6.56 -8.71 -6.97
C GLU A 129 -7.93 -8.13 -6.63
N SER A 130 -8.62 -8.67 -5.62
CA SER A 130 -9.93 -8.16 -5.18
C SER A 130 -9.85 -6.73 -4.63
N LEU A 131 -8.80 -6.42 -3.87
CA LEU A 131 -8.56 -5.08 -3.35
C LEU A 131 -8.25 -4.10 -4.49
N GLU A 132 -7.45 -4.51 -5.46
CA GLU A 132 -7.13 -3.65 -6.59
C GLU A 132 -8.37 -3.35 -7.45
N ARG A 133 -9.22 -4.35 -7.69
CA ARG A 133 -10.51 -4.17 -8.38
C ARG A 133 -11.43 -3.23 -7.60
N ALA A 134 -11.62 -3.48 -6.31
CA ALA A 134 -12.45 -2.64 -5.45
C ALA A 134 -11.92 -1.19 -5.38
N TYR A 135 -10.60 -1.02 -5.32
CA TYR A 135 -9.96 0.30 -5.35
C TYR A 135 -10.17 1.01 -6.69
N ARG A 136 -10.03 0.30 -7.82
CA ARG A 136 -10.29 0.87 -9.15
C ARG A 136 -11.75 1.28 -9.33
N GLU A 137 -12.69 0.43 -8.94
CA GLU A 137 -14.12 0.72 -9.01
C GLU A 137 -14.49 1.90 -8.09
N SER A 138 -14.01 1.89 -6.85
CA SER A 138 -14.21 2.99 -5.91
C SER A 138 -13.64 4.29 -6.45
N ARG A 139 -12.44 4.26 -7.04
CA ARG A 139 -11.82 5.42 -7.66
C ARG A 139 -12.60 5.90 -8.88
N TYR A 140 -13.09 4.99 -9.72
CA TYR A 140 -13.92 5.33 -10.87
C TYR A 140 -15.21 6.01 -10.43
N GLN A 141 -15.94 5.44 -9.48
CA GLN A 141 -17.16 6.02 -8.92
C GLN A 141 -16.93 7.35 -8.21
N ALA A 142 -15.77 7.54 -7.58
CA ALA A 142 -15.41 8.80 -6.93
C ALA A 142 -15.07 9.92 -7.94
N LEU A 143 -14.75 9.57 -9.20
CA LEU A 143 -14.29 10.49 -10.24
C LEU A 143 -15.27 10.65 -11.41
N HIS A 144 -16.29 9.81 -11.50
CA HIS A 144 -17.34 9.85 -12.53
C HIS A 144 -18.71 10.13 -11.91
N ASP A 145 -19.56 10.81 -12.66
CA ASP A 145 -20.96 11.03 -12.31
C ASP A 145 -21.76 9.74 -12.54
N PRO A 146 -22.47 9.19 -11.53
CA PRO A 146 -23.13 7.89 -11.63
C PRO A 146 -24.32 7.86 -12.60
N LEU A 147 -24.89 9.02 -12.96
CA LEU A 147 -26.02 9.09 -13.89
C LEU A 147 -25.54 9.14 -15.34
N THR A 148 -24.56 9.98 -15.65
CA THR A 148 -24.13 10.27 -17.02
C THR A 148 -22.85 9.55 -17.43
N ASP A 149 -22.15 8.92 -16.49
CA ASP A 149 -20.83 8.29 -16.63
C ASP A 149 -19.70 9.24 -17.07
N LEU A 150 -20.00 10.54 -17.19
CA LEU A 150 -19.01 11.56 -17.48
C LEU A 150 -18.08 11.77 -16.28
N PRO A 151 -16.85 12.26 -16.50
CA PRO A 151 -16.04 12.85 -15.45
C PRO A 151 -16.86 13.81 -14.58
N ASN A 152 -16.71 13.69 -13.26
CA ASN A 152 -17.34 14.63 -12.34
C ASN A 152 -16.46 15.88 -12.18
N ARG A 153 -16.95 16.84 -11.38
CA ARG A 153 -16.24 18.08 -11.06
C ARG A 153 -14.79 17.86 -10.57
N ALA A 154 -14.54 16.84 -9.76
CA ALA A 154 -13.20 16.58 -9.22
C ALA A 154 -12.24 16.12 -10.33
N LEU A 155 -12.66 15.16 -11.15
CA LEU A 155 -11.85 14.69 -12.28
C LEU A 155 -11.64 15.77 -13.35
N PHE A 156 -12.64 16.62 -13.58
CA PHE A 156 -12.50 17.75 -14.49
C PHE A 156 -11.42 18.74 -14.04
N LEU A 157 -11.41 19.12 -12.76
CA LEU A 157 -10.42 20.06 -12.22
C LEU A 157 -9.00 19.48 -12.25
N ASP A 158 -8.84 18.20 -11.89
CA ASP A 158 -7.55 17.49 -11.99
C ASP A 158 -7.02 17.48 -13.44
N ARG A 159 -7.87 17.17 -14.42
CA ARG A 159 -7.49 17.20 -15.84
C ARG A 159 -7.15 18.61 -16.32
N LEU A 160 -7.93 19.61 -15.91
CA LEU A 160 -7.67 21.00 -16.27
C LEU A 160 -6.29 21.45 -15.77
N GLU A 161 -5.93 21.14 -14.52
CA GLU A 161 -4.62 21.46 -13.96
C GLU A 161 -3.48 20.80 -14.75
N GLN A 162 -3.62 19.51 -15.06
CA GLN A 162 -2.65 18.77 -15.86
C GLN A 162 -2.47 19.36 -17.26
N GLU A 163 -3.57 19.71 -17.93
CA GLU A 163 -3.55 20.25 -19.28
C GLU A 163 -3.02 21.69 -19.32
N LEU A 164 -3.26 22.51 -18.30
CA LEU A 164 -2.65 23.84 -18.19
C LEU A 164 -1.12 23.76 -18.13
N VAL A 165 -0.58 22.86 -17.30
CA VAL A 165 0.87 22.63 -17.21
C VAL A 165 1.44 22.09 -18.53
N SER A 166 0.71 21.17 -19.18
CA SER A 166 1.10 20.60 -20.48
C SER A 166 1.12 21.67 -21.59
N ALA A 167 0.09 22.51 -21.63
CA ALA A 167 -0.07 23.55 -22.63
C ALA A 167 0.98 24.66 -22.50
N GLU A 168 1.29 25.09 -21.27
CA GLU A 168 2.36 26.06 -20.99
C GLU A 168 3.70 25.57 -21.55
N ARG A 169 4.07 24.30 -21.29
CA ARG A 169 5.31 23.70 -21.79
C ARG A 169 5.34 23.57 -23.31
N ALA A 170 4.19 23.36 -23.94
CA ALA A 170 4.07 23.14 -25.38
C ALA A 170 3.80 24.42 -26.19
N GLY A 171 3.67 25.58 -25.54
CA GLY A 171 3.27 26.83 -26.20
C GLY A 171 1.87 26.74 -26.81
N ARG A 172 0.95 26.05 -26.14
CA ARG A 172 -0.43 25.81 -26.57
C ARG A 172 -1.40 26.47 -25.60
N VAL A 173 -2.67 26.53 -25.99
CA VAL A 173 -3.75 27.03 -25.15
C VAL A 173 -4.77 25.94 -24.85
N VAL A 174 -5.45 26.11 -23.72
CA VAL A 174 -6.57 25.28 -23.26
C VAL A 174 -7.80 26.17 -23.23
N ALA A 175 -8.94 25.67 -23.70
CA ALA A 175 -10.21 26.37 -23.58
C ALA A 175 -11.20 25.55 -22.74
N VAL A 176 -11.99 26.26 -21.94
CA VAL A 176 -13.06 25.67 -21.12
C VAL A 176 -14.38 26.26 -21.56
N LEU A 177 -15.34 25.41 -21.92
CA LEU A 177 -16.72 25.80 -22.18
C LEU A 177 -17.56 25.39 -20.97
N PHE A 178 -18.39 26.31 -20.49
CA PHE A 178 -19.39 26.05 -19.46
C PHE A 178 -20.77 26.05 -20.11
N ILE A 179 -21.56 25.04 -19.83
CA ILE A 179 -22.87 24.80 -20.44
C ILE A 179 -23.88 24.58 -19.32
N ASP A 180 -24.94 25.37 -19.31
CA ASP A 180 -26.10 25.20 -18.42
C ASP A 180 -27.33 24.80 -19.25
N LEU A 181 -28.19 23.93 -18.71
CA LEU A 181 -29.41 23.51 -19.41
C LEU A 181 -30.58 24.43 -19.07
N ASP A 182 -30.95 25.27 -20.04
CA ASP A 182 -32.09 26.19 -19.90
C ASP A 182 -33.37 25.49 -19.46
N ASN A 183 -34.00 26.03 -18.42
CA ASN A 183 -35.29 25.56 -17.88
C ASN A 183 -35.31 24.08 -17.44
N PHE A 184 -34.16 23.48 -17.10
CA PHE A 184 -34.11 22.09 -16.65
C PHE A 184 -35.00 21.81 -15.43
N LYS A 185 -35.07 22.76 -14.49
CA LYS A 185 -35.97 22.68 -13.33
C LYS A 185 -37.44 22.56 -13.73
N VAL A 186 -37.89 23.27 -14.76
CA VAL A 186 -39.28 23.19 -15.26
C VAL A 186 -39.60 21.78 -15.76
N ILE A 187 -38.64 21.12 -16.40
CA ILE A 187 -38.79 19.73 -16.86
C ILE A 187 -38.95 18.79 -15.68
N ASN A 188 -38.10 18.93 -14.65
CA ASN A 188 -38.21 18.13 -13.43
C ASN A 188 -39.55 18.33 -12.71
N ASP A 189 -39.98 19.59 -12.57
CA ASP A 189 -41.21 19.94 -11.87
C ASP A 189 -42.47 19.49 -12.63
N SER A 190 -42.43 19.52 -13.97
CA SER A 190 -43.59 19.20 -14.81
C SER A 190 -43.68 17.71 -15.18
N LEU A 191 -42.54 17.05 -15.38
CA LEU A 191 -42.47 15.70 -15.97
C LEU A 191 -41.77 14.68 -15.04
N GLY A 192 -41.30 15.13 -13.87
CA GLY A 192 -40.64 14.32 -12.86
C GLY A 192 -39.15 14.13 -13.11
N HIS A 193 -38.41 13.89 -12.02
CA HIS A 193 -36.96 13.71 -12.03
C HIS A 193 -36.47 12.60 -12.96
N HIS A 194 -37.22 11.50 -13.10
CA HIS A 194 -36.86 10.43 -14.03
C HIS A 194 -36.75 10.90 -15.49
N LEU A 195 -37.55 11.89 -15.89
CA LEU A 195 -37.47 12.45 -17.24
C LEU A 195 -36.28 13.41 -17.38
N GLY A 196 -36.02 14.20 -16.35
CA GLY A 196 -34.81 15.02 -16.28
C GLY A 196 -33.54 14.18 -16.34
N ASP A 197 -33.50 13.05 -15.63
CA ASP A 197 -32.37 12.13 -15.65
C ASP A 197 -32.11 11.58 -17.07
N ARG A 198 -33.17 11.19 -17.79
CA ARG A 198 -33.05 10.76 -19.19
C ARG A 198 -32.56 11.88 -20.11
N LEU A 199 -32.98 13.11 -19.86
CA LEU A 199 -32.50 14.27 -20.61
C LEU A 199 -31.00 14.47 -20.38
N LEU A 200 -30.54 14.42 -19.12
CA LEU A 200 -29.13 14.56 -18.77
C LEU A 200 -28.26 13.49 -19.43
N VAL A 201 -28.72 12.22 -19.44
CA VAL A 201 -28.04 11.12 -20.14
C VAL A 201 -27.98 11.34 -21.65
N GLU A 202 -29.05 11.85 -22.26
CA GLU A 202 -29.04 12.11 -23.70
C GLU A 202 -28.16 13.32 -24.06
N VAL A 203 -28.13 14.36 -23.21
CA VAL A 203 -27.23 15.51 -23.36
C VAL A 203 -25.78 15.05 -23.24
N SER A 204 -25.43 14.27 -22.21
CA SER A 204 -24.06 13.78 -22.02
C SER A 204 -23.58 12.99 -23.23
N ARG A 205 -24.43 12.10 -23.76
CA ARG A 205 -24.16 11.31 -24.96
C ARG A 205 -23.93 12.19 -26.19
N ARG A 206 -24.73 13.23 -26.40
CA ARG A 206 -24.57 14.16 -27.53
C ARG A 206 -23.30 14.99 -27.43
N LEU A 207 -22.99 15.47 -26.23
CA LEU A 207 -21.75 16.21 -25.98
C LEU A 207 -20.54 15.31 -26.28
N SER A 208 -20.46 14.12 -25.68
CA SER A 208 -19.33 13.20 -25.88
C SER A 208 -19.12 12.79 -27.34
N ASN A 209 -20.20 12.59 -28.11
CA ASN A 209 -20.11 12.23 -29.53
C ASN A 209 -19.68 13.40 -30.43
N SER A 210 -19.77 14.63 -29.95
CA SER A 210 -19.38 15.83 -30.71
C SER A 210 -17.93 16.23 -30.44
N LEU A 211 -17.27 15.59 -29.49
CA LEU A 211 -15.91 15.91 -29.07
C LEU A 211 -14.85 15.09 -29.80
N ARG A 212 -13.68 15.69 -29.98
CA ARG A 212 -12.49 14.99 -30.48
C ARG A 212 -11.95 14.07 -29.36
N PRO A 213 -11.18 13.01 -29.69
CA PRO A 213 -10.66 12.07 -28.68
C PRO A 213 -9.81 12.69 -27.56
N ARG A 214 -9.27 13.90 -27.75
CA ARG A 214 -8.44 14.63 -26.76
C ARG A 214 -9.22 15.65 -25.94
N ASP A 215 -10.46 15.95 -26.33
CA ASP A 215 -11.32 16.85 -25.58
C ASP A 215 -12.15 16.03 -24.58
N SER A 216 -12.54 16.64 -23.46
CA SER A 216 -13.29 15.94 -22.41
C SER A 216 -14.52 16.73 -22.00
N ALA A 217 -15.68 16.10 -22.05
CA ALA A 217 -16.87 16.59 -21.34
C ALA A 217 -16.81 16.15 -19.87
N ALA A 218 -17.45 16.91 -18.99
CA ALA A 218 -17.66 16.57 -17.59
C ALA A 218 -19.02 17.10 -17.13
N ARG A 219 -19.63 16.43 -16.15
CA ARG A 219 -20.80 16.97 -15.44
C ARG A 219 -20.31 17.69 -14.20
N PHE A 220 -20.45 19.01 -14.21
CA PHE A 220 -19.88 19.88 -13.18
C PHE A 220 -20.85 20.09 -12.01
N GLY A 221 -22.16 20.09 -12.30
CA GLY A 221 -23.24 20.31 -11.36
C GLY A 221 -24.50 19.51 -11.71
N GLY A 222 -25.67 19.96 -11.25
CA GLY A 222 -26.95 19.27 -11.51
C GLY A 222 -27.26 19.21 -13.00
N ASP A 223 -27.47 20.36 -13.61
CA ASP A 223 -27.71 20.63 -15.03
C ASP A 223 -26.49 21.19 -15.76
N GLU A 224 -25.40 21.44 -15.05
CA GLU A 224 -24.20 22.08 -15.58
C GLU A 224 -23.21 21.06 -16.15
N PHE A 225 -22.74 21.31 -17.37
CA PHE A 225 -21.70 20.55 -18.06
C PHE A 225 -20.52 21.46 -18.38
N THR A 226 -19.32 20.88 -18.36
CA THR A 226 -18.10 21.55 -18.82
C THR A 226 -17.43 20.75 -19.92
N ILE A 227 -16.77 21.46 -20.83
CA ILE A 227 -15.93 20.86 -21.87
C ILE A 227 -14.54 21.44 -21.75
N LEU A 228 -13.55 20.56 -21.67
CA LEU A 228 -12.13 20.87 -21.73
C LEU A 228 -11.64 20.62 -23.16
N LEU A 229 -11.29 21.69 -23.87
CA LEU A 229 -10.65 21.64 -25.18
C LEU A 229 -9.15 21.80 -24.99
N THR A 230 -8.39 20.80 -25.43
CA THR A 230 -6.94 20.76 -25.24
C THR A 230 -6.23 20.99 -26.57
N ASN A 231 -4.93 21.28 -26.49
CA ASN A 231 -4.05 21.33 -27.66
C ASN A 231 -4.52 22.33 -28.74
N LEU A 232 -4.93 23.51 -28.31
CA LEU A 232 -5.29 24.60 -29.21
C LEU A 232 -4.05 25.47 -29.49
N TRP A 233 -4.02 26.10 -30.65
CA TRP A 233 -3.01 27.10 -30.99
C TRP A 233 -3.57 28.48 -30.65
N ASP A 234 -2.73 29.35 -30.09
CA ASP A 234 -3.06 30.76 -29.95
C ASP A 234 -3.08 31.40 -31.34
N ALA A 235 -4.17 32.08 -31.68
CA ALA A 235 -4.42 32.63 -33.03
C ALA A 235 -3.83 34.03 -33.19
#